data_AF-A0A1F7M2T7-F1
#
_entry.id   AF-A0A1F7M2T7-F1
#
_cell.length_a   1.000
_cell.length_b   1.000
_cell.length_c   1.000
_cell.angle_alpha   90.00
_cell.angle_beta   90.00
_cell.angle_gamma   90.00
#
_symmetry.space_group_name_H-M   'P 1'
#
loop_
_entity.id
_entity.type
_entity.pdbx_description
1 polymer ?
#
loop_
_entity_poly.entity_id
_entity_poly.type
_entity_poly.pdbx_seq_one_letter_code
_entity_poly.pdbx_strand_id
1 'polypeptide(L)'
;MPKILLIQGPNMSYLGRRQPELYGKTSAAELDAMLREHAQVNGYELTIFYTHSESAAIERLYRAVEEGFDGLVMNPAAFLFAGHALRDCLRAVPLPYIEVHMTNIEKRGLRSILAETGVGLIAGFGVQSYLLGLEAMLEHLKHRGRVRATSDRPGHPADAGRGDGRQASGAAAAKRTMASGVARKSRRLGSEAARREAPRAG
;
A
#
# COMPACT_ATOMS: atom_id res chain seq x y z
N MET A 1 22.44 4.36 -2.46
CA MET A 1 21.42 5.30 -2.98
C MET A 1 20.10 4.53 -2.98
N PRO A 2 18.95 5.09 -2.54
CA PRO A 2 17.70 4.34 -2.52
C PRO A 2 17.29 3.87 -3.92
N LYS A 3 16.83 2.62 -4.05
CA LYS A 3 16.34 2.02 -5.29
C LYS A 3 14.82 1.90 -5.24
N ILE A 4 14.12 2.66 -6.08
CA ILE A 4 12.66 2.67 -6.12
C ILE A 4 12.18 2.05 -7.43
N LEU A 5 11.24 1.12 -7.32
CA LEU A 5 10.53 0.56 -8.46
C LEU A 5 9.20 1.28 -8.65
N LEU A 6 8.93 1.74 -9.86
CA LEU A 6 7.61 2.18 -10.30
C LEU A 6 6.99 1.11 -11.20
N ILE A 7 5.87 0.51 -10.78
CA ILE A 7 5.05 -0.35 -11.64
C ILE A 7 3.86 0.44 -12.17
N GLN A 8 3.64 0.35 -13.48
CA GLN A 8 2.53 0.95 -14.19
C GLN A 8 1.65 -0.17 -14.74
N GLY A 9 0.42 -0.23 -14.24
CA GLY A 9 -0.56 -1.26 -14.58
C GLY A 9 -1.16 -1.14 -15.99
N PRO A 10 -2.26 -1.85 -16.26
CA PRO A 10 -2.80 -1.99 -17.60
C PRO A 10 -3.17 -0.65 -18.24
N ASN A 11 -2.87 -0.52 -19.53
CA ASN A 11 -3.12 0.64 -20.39
C ASN A 11 -2.25 1.89 -20.11
N MET A 12 -1.41 1.87 -19.08
CA MET A 12 -0.56 3.04 -18.75
C MET A 12 0.51 3.32 -19.81
N SER A 13 0.93 2.31 -20.57
CA SER A 13 1.82 2.47 -21.74
C SER A 13 1.17 3.25 -22.90
N TYR A 14 -0.16 3.40 -22.89
CA TYR A 14 -0.95 4.10 -23.91
C TYR A 14 -1.37 5.53 -23.51
N LEU A 15 -0.79 6.08 -22.43
CA LEU A 15 -1.00 7.48 -22.04
C LEU A 15 -0.72 8.45 -23.20
N GLY A 16 -1.48 9.55 -23.25
CA GLY A 16 -1.41 10.56 -24.31
C GLY A 16 -2.08 10.15 -25.63
N ARG A 17 -2.51 8.89 -25.79
CA ARG A 17 -3.19 8.39 -27.01
C ARG A 17 -4.69 8.12 -26.84
N ARG A 18 -5.19 8.03 -25.60
CA ARG A 18 -6.60 7.78 -25.29
C ARG A 18 -7.17 8.89 -24.40
N GLN A 19 -8.31 9.47 -24.79
CA GLN A 19 -9.13 10.39 -23.98
C GLN A 19 -8.30 11.50 -23.29
N PRO A 20 -7.59 12.34 -24.07
CA PRO A 20 -6.70 13.38 -23.53
C PRO A 20 -7.41 14.38 -22.61
N GLU A 21 -8.74 14.49 -22.71
CA GLU A 21 -9.58 15.33 -21.84
C GLU A 21 -9.61 14.83 -20.38
N LEU A 22 -9.42 13.53 -20.16
CA LEU A 22 -9.47 12.90 -18.82
C LEU A 22 -8.09 12.67 -18.20
N TYR A 23 -7.07 12.38 -19.02
CA TYR A 23 -5.74 11.95 -18.56
C TYR A 23 -4.63 12.95 -18.89
N GLY A 24 -4.96 14.04 -19.58
CA GLY A 24 -3.99 15.02 -20.07
C GLY A 24 -3.34 14.59 -21.38
N LYS A 25 -2.48 15.46 -21.91
CA LYS A 25 -1.74 15.22 -23.16
C LYS A 25 -0.39 14.53 -22.95
N THR A 26 0.03 14.36 -21.70
CA THR A 26 1.32 13.75 -21.35
C THR A 26 1.34 12.29 -21.78
N SER A 27 2.29 11.96 -22.65
CA SER A 27 2.59 10.61 -23.09
C SER A 27 3.35 9.83 -22.01
N ALA A 28 3.36 8.50 -22.13
CA ALA A 28 4.17 7.66 -21.23
C ALA A 28 5.67 8.01 -21.30
N ALA A 29 6.18 8.37 -22.47
CA ALA A 29 7.58 8.77 -22.65
C ALA A 29 7.91 10.10 -21.94
N GLU A 30 7.02 11.10 -22.04
CA GLU A 30 7.18 12.37 -21.33
C GLU A 30 7.09 12.17 -19.81
N LEU A 31 6.15 11.34 -19.35
CA LEU A 31 6.06 10.97 -17.94
C LEU A 31 7.36 10.32 -17.46
N ASP A 32 7.86 9.29 -18.17
CA ASP A 32 9.10 8.61 -17.82
C ASP A 32 10.29 9.57 -17.72
N ALA A 33 10.41 10.51 -18.66
CA ALA A 33 11.45 11.53 -18.64
C ALA A 33 11.36 12.41 -17.39
N MET A 34 10.17 12.94 -17.08
CA MET A 34 9.94 13.76 -15.89
C MET A 34 10.28 13.02 -14.59
N LEU A 35 9.87 11.75 -14.47
CA LEU A 35 10.11 10.96 -13.26
C LEU A 35 11.59 10.59 -13.08
N ARG A 36 12.31 10.36 -14.18
CA ARG A 36 13.76 10.09 -14.17
C ARG A 36 14.55 11.35 -13.82
N GLU A 37 14.19 12.49 -14.37
CA GLU A 37 14.78 13.78 -14.01
C GLU A 37 14.57 14.08 -12.52
N HIS A 38 13.34 13.90 -12.03
CA HIS A 38 13.03 14.04 -10.62
C HIS A 38 13.88 13.12 -9.74
N ALA A 39 14.08 11.86 -10.16
CA ALA A 39 14.92 10.90 -9.45
C ALA A 39 16.39 11.32 -9.38
N GLN A 40 16.94 11.84 -10.48
CA GLN A 40 18.29 12.37 -10.53
C GLN A 40 18.48 13.56 -9.59
N VAL A 41 17.56 14.53 -9.64
CA VAL A 41 17.61 15.74 -8.79
C VAL A 41 17.51 15.39 -7.30
N ASN A 42 16.72 14.38 -6.93
CA ASN A 42 16.49 13.99 -5.54
C ASN A 42 17.40 12.85 -5.04
N GLY A 43 18.32 12.34 -5.87
CA GLY A 43 19.35 11.38 -5.46
C GLY A 43 18.82 9.97 -5.16
N TYR A 44 17.95 9.42 -5.99
CA TYR A 44 17.54 8.01 -5.93
C TYR A 44 17.52 7.34 -7.31
N GLU A 45 17.65 6.02 -7.34
CA GLU A 45 17.54 5.23 -8.57
C GLU A 45 16.07 4.89 -8.84
N LEU A 46 15.59 5.17 -10.05
CA LEU A 46 14.22 4.84 -10.47
C LEU A 46 14.21 3.83 -11.61
N THR A 47 13.59 2.68 -11.36
CA THR A 47 13.25 1.71 -12.41
C THR A 47 11.76 1.80 -12.70
N ILE A 48 11.38 1.98 -13.97
CA ILE A 48 9.98 2.05 -14.41
C ILE A 48 9.65 0.78 -15.19
N PHE A 49 8.55 0.13 -14.83
CA PHE A 49 8.08 -1.10 -15.45
C PHE A 49 6.60 -0.97 -15.82
N TYR A 50 6.29 -1.18 -17.09
CA TYR A 50 4.91 -1.21 -17.60
C TYR A 50 4.46 -2.63 -17.83
N THR A 51 3.23 -2.96 -17.46
CA THR A 51 2.64 -4.27 -17.72
C THR A 51 1.13 -4.19 -17.95
N HIS A 52 0.63 -5.09 -18.81
CA HIS A 52 -0.79 -5.35 -18.99
C HIS A 52 -1.26 -6.64 -18.30
N SER A 53 -0.33 -7.41 -17.72
CA SER A 53 -0.58 -8.69 -17.07
C SER A 53 -0.36 -8.60 -15.56
N GLU A 54 -1.31 -9.12 -14.80
CA GLU A 54 -1.18 -9.25 -13.34
C GLU A 54 -0.03 -10.22 -12.98
N SER A 55 0.14 -11.32 -13.72
CA SER A 55 1.23 -12.27 -13.48
C SER A 55 2.60 -11.59 -13.60
N ALA A 56 2.79 -10.79 -14.65
CA ALA A 56 4.03 -10.06 -14.86
C ALA A 56 4.27 -8.96 -13.79
N ALA A 57 3.20 -8.37 -13.22
CA ALA A 57 3.33 -7.46 -12.09
C ALA A 57 3.81 -8.19 -10.83
N ILE A 58 3.25 -9.38 -10.56
CA ILE A 58 3.65 -10.24 -9.43
C ILE A 58 5.10 -10.72 -9.59
N GLU A 59 5.47 -11.22 -10.78
CA GLU A 59 6.84 -11.65 -11.07
C GLU A 59 7.83 -10.50 -10.91
N ARG A 60 7.48 -9.30 -11.42
CA ARG A 60 8.33 -8.12 -11.25
C ARG A 60 8.49 -7.73 -9.78
N LEU A 61 7.42 -7.83 -8.98
CA LEU A 61 7.43 -7.55 -7.55
C LEU A 61 8.41 -8.46 -6.81
N TYR A 62 8.33 -9.77 -7.01
CA TYR A 62 9.25 -10.73 -6.36
C TYR A 62 10.69 -10.51 -6.79
N ARG A 63 10.92 -10.33 -8.09
CA ARG A 63 12.26 -10.00 -8.61
C ARG A 63 12.80 -8.69 -8.01
N ALA A 64 11.96 -7.71 -7.70
CA ALA A 64 12.39 -6.47 -7.06
C ALA A 64 12.95 -6.71 -5.65
N VAL A 65 12.35 -7.65 -4.90
CA VAL A 65 12.85 -8.05 -3.58
C VAL A 65 14.24 -8.67 -3.72
N GLU A 66 14.43 -9.57 -4.69
CA GLU A 66 15.73 -10.23 -4.96
C GLU A 66 16.80 -9.23 -5.43
N GLU A 67 16.41 -8.23 -6.23
CA GLU A 67 17.29 -7.16 -6.73
C GLU A 67 17.62 -6.08 -5.68
N GLY A 68 17.08 -6.21 -4.46
CA GLY A 68 17.32 -5.30 -3.35
C GLY A 68 16.72 -3.91 -3.57
N PHE A 69 15.50 -3.83 -4.13
CA PHE A 69 14.76 -2.57 -4.14
C PHE A 69 14.36 -2.16 -2.72
N ASP A 70 14.38 -0.85 -2.46
CA ASP A 70 14.04 -0.29 -1.15
C ASP A 70 12.56 0.07 -1.03
N GLY A 71 11.90 0.39 -2.14
CA GLY A 71 10.48 0.75 -2.14
C GLY A 71 9.78 0.56 -3.50
N LEU A 72 8.45 0.44 -3.43
CA LEU A 72 7.56 0.30 -4.56
C LEU A 72 6.56 1.45 -4.63
N VAL A 73 6.52 2.13 -5.77
CA VAL A 73 5.39 2.99 -6.16
C VAL A 73 4.63 2.28 -7.27
N MET A 74 3.29 2.30 -7.26
CA MET A 74 2.51 1.69 -8.33
C MET A 74 1.31 2.55 -8.69
N ASN A 75 1.07 2.72 -9.99
CA ASN A 75 -0.27 2.99 -10.50
C ASN A 75 -0.89 1.66 -10.94
N PRO A 76 -1.80 1.06 -10.16
CA PRO A 76 -2.35 -0.25 -10.48
C PRO A 76 -3.33 -0.22 -11.67
N ALA A 77 -3.82 0.95 -12.08
CA ALA A 77 -4.85 1.09 -13.11
C ALA A 77 -5.99 0.07 -12.89
N ALA A 78 -6.30 -0.79 -13.86
CA ALA A 78 -7.38 -1.78 -13.71
C ALA A 78 -7.16 -2.81 -12.58
N PHE A 79 -5.91 -3.03 -12.14
CA PHE A 79 -5.65 -3.93 -11.01
C PHE A 79 -6.28 -3.41 -9.71
N LEU A 80 -6.54 -2.10 -9.58
CA LEU A 80 -7.12 -1.53 -8.37
C LEU A 80 -8.44 -2.20 -7.96
N PHE A 81 -9.23 -2.74 -8.90
CA PHE A 81 -10.52 -3.38 -8.60
C PHE A 81 -10.58 -4.87 -8.97
N ALA A 82 -9.50 -5.43 -9.54
CA ALA A 82 -9.46 -6.82 -10.01
C ALA A 82 -8.23 -7.60 -9.54
N GLY A 83 -7.17 -6.92 -9.09
CA GLY A 83 -5.86 -7.50 -8.78
C GLY A 83 -5.78 -8.15 -7.40
N HIS A 84 -6.67 -9.10 -7.11
CA HIS A 84 -6.71 -9.77 -5.81
C HIS A 84 -5.44 -10.60 -5.56
N ALA A 85 -4.89 -11.26 -6.59
CA ALA A 85 -3.65 -12.02 -6.44
C ALA A 85 -2.47 -11.09 -6.18
N LEU A 86 -2.36 -9.99 -6.94
CA LEU A 86 -1.33 -8.98 -6.73
C LEU A 86 -1.38 -8.36 -5.33
N ARG A 87 -2.58 -8.08 -4.81
CA ARG A 87 -2.77 -7.60 -3.43
C ARG A 87 -2.21 -8.55 -2.40
N ASP A 88 -2.50 -9.85 -2.53
CA ASP A 88 -2.03 -10.84 -1.57
C ASP A 88 -0.50 -11.01 -1.66
N CYS A 89 0.08 -10.91 -2.86
CA CYS A 89 1.54 -10.85 -3.05
C CYS A 89 2.17 -9.61 -2.42
N LEU A 90 1.52 -8.43 -2.52
CA LEU A 90 2.01 -7.20 -1.86
C LEU A 90 2.08 -7.34 -0.34
N ARG A 91 1.17 -8.10 0.28
CA ARG A 91 1.23 -8.39 1.73
C ARG A 91 2.38 -9.31 2.12
N ALA A 92 2.82 -10.16 1.20
CA ALA A 92 3.82 -11.19 1.47
C ALA A 92 5.26 -10.68 1.34
N VAL A 93 5.47 -9.53 0.68
CA VAL A 93 6.82 -8.97 0.46
C VAL A 93 7.16 -7.88 1.48
N PRO A 94 8.44 -7.73 1.87
CA PRO A 94 8.87 -6.73 2.85
C PRO A 94 9.01 -5.30 2.29
N LEU A 95 8.58 -5.07 1.04
CA LEU A 95 8.80 -3.84 0.29
C LEU A 95 7.69 -2.81 0.62
N PRO A 96 8.01 -1.61 1.15
CA PRO A 96 6.99 -0.59 1.38
C PRO A 96 6.38 -0.16 0.05
N TYR A 97 5.05 -0.04 0.05
CA TYR A 97 4.26 0.23 -1.15
C TYR A 97 3.53 1.57 -1.03
N ILE A 98 3.58 2.42 -2.05
CA ILE A 98 2.72 3.61 -2.20
C ILE A 98 1.94 3.51 -3.51
N GLU A 99 0.63 3.69 -3.42
CA GLU A 99 -0.27 3.68 -4.57
C GLU A 99 -0.46 5.10 -5.12
N VAL A 100 -0.41 5.26 -6.44
CA VAL A 100 -0.61 6.56 -7.11
C VAL A 100 -1.64 6.46 -8.25
N HIS A 101 -2.47 7.50 -8.40
CA HIS A 101 -3.41 7.64 -9.51
C HIS A 101 -3.45 9.05 -10.05
N MET A 102 -3.42 9.22 -11.37
CA MET A 102 -3.58 10.53 -12.00
C MET A 102 -4.94 11.16 -11.70
N THR A 103 -6.01 10.36 -11.72
CA THR A 103 -7.39 10.81 -11.52
C THR A 103 -7.85 10.56 -10.10
N ASN A 104 -8.84 11.32 -9.64
CA ASN A 104 -9.54 11.03 -8.40
C ASN A 104 -10.43 9.79 -8.60
N ILE A 105 -9.98 8.63 -8.12
CA ILE A 105 -10.67 7.34 -8.28
C ILE A 105 -11.97 7.27 -7.49
N GLU A 106 -12.05 7.93 -6.33
CA GLU A 106 -13.25 7.97 -5.47
C GLU A 106 -14.40 8.69 -6.17
N LYS A 107 -14.12 9.80 -6.89
CA LYS A 107 -15.12 10.49 -7.72
C LYS A 107 -15.70 9.61 -8.83
N ARG A 108 -15.01 8.53 -9.20
CA ARG A 108 -15.43 7.57 -10.21
C ARG A 108 -16.12 6.33 -9.60
N GLY A 109 -16.34 6.31 -8.28
CA GLY A 109 -16.90 5.16 -7.57
C GLY A 109 -15.97 3.95 -7.52
N LEU A 110 -14.66 4.17 -7.75
CA LEU A 110 -13.65 3.12 -7.73
C LEU A 110 -12.90 3.17 -6.40
N ARG A 111 -12.88 2.03 -5.70
CA ARG A 111 -12.07 1.83 -4.50
C ARG A 111 -10.97 0.82 -4.81
N SER A 112 -9.72 1.19 -4.50
CA SER A 112 -8.60 0.28 -4.67
C SER A 112 -8.62 -0.81 -3.59
N ILE A 113 -8.61 -2.07 -4.00
CA ILE A 113 -8.40 -3.21 -3.13
C ILE A 113 -6.92 -3.35 -2.72
N LEU A 114 -5.99 -2.70 -3.44
CA LEU A 114 -4.55 -2.77 -3.17
C LEU A 114 -4.13 -1.73 -2.13
N ALA A 115 -4.84 -0.60 -2.04
CA ALA A 115 -4.46 0.51 -1.16
C ALA A 115 -4.35 0.11 0.32
N GLU A 116 -5.07 -0.93 0.76
CA GLU A 116 -4.99 -1.44 2.14
C GLU A 116 -3.62 -2.06 2.50
N THR A 117 -2.80 -2.41 1.50
CA THR A 117 -1.44 -2.96 1.71
C THR A 117 -0.37 -1.89 1.65
N GLY A 118 -0.72 -0.66 1.28
CA GLY A 118 0.20 0.45 1.10
C GLY A 118 0.47 1.23 2.38
N VAL A 119 1.60 1.95 2.39
CA VAL A 119 1.90 3.02 3.35
C VAL A 119 0.95 4.20 3.14
N GLY A 120 0.55 4.44 1.89
CA GLY A 120 -0.37 5.51 1.52
C GLY A 120 -0.85 5.43 0.08
N LEU A 121 -1.87 6.23 -0.22
CA LEU A 121 -2.50 6.38 -1.52
C LEU A 121 -2.54 7.86 -1.89
N ILE A 122 -2.07 8.22 -3.08
CA ILE A 122 -2.14 9.59 -3.61
C ILE A 122 -2.91 9.56 -4.93
N ALA A 123 -4.01 10.31 -5.02
CA ALA A 123 -4.87 10.27 -6.19
C ALA A 123 -5.42 11.65 -6.55
N GLY A 124 -5.49 11.95 -7.85
CA GLY A 124 -6.27 13.07 -8.37
C GLY A 124 -5.51 14.37 -8.65
N PHE A 125 -4.17 14.32 -8.63
CA PHE A 125 -3.31 15.48 -8.93
C PHE A 125 -2.66 15.39 -10.32
N GLY A 126 -3.22 14.58 -11.24
CA GLY A 126 -2.64 14.35 -12.55
C GLY A 126 -1.24 13.73 -12.45
N VAL A 127 -0.32 14.20 -13.30
CA VAL A 127 1.11 13.80 -13.28
C VAL A 127 1.75 14.04 -11.91
N GLN A 128 1.33 15.09 -11.18
CA GLN A 128 1.91 15.43 -9.88
C GLN A 128 1.71 14.34 -8.84
N SER A 129 0.69 13.49 -9.00
CA SER A 129 0.46 12.33 -8.12
C SER A 129 1.67 11.38 -8.07
N TYR A 130 2.41 11.26 -9.18
CA TYR A 130 3.63 10.44 -9.22
C TYR A 130 4.79 11.07 -8.47
N LEU A 131 5.02 12.38 -8.66
CA LEU A 131 6.10 13.10 -7.97
C LEU A 131 5.87 13.05 -6.46
N LEU A 132 4.66 13.37 -6.01
CA LEU A 132 4.28 13.28 -4.60
C LEU A 132 4.43 11.86 -4.04
N GLY A 133 4.10 10.82 -4.82
CA GLY A 133 4.29 9.43 -4.40
C GLY A 133 5.75 9.03 -4.25
N LEU A 134 6.61 9.49 -5.16
CA LEU A 134 8.05 9.25 -5.10
C LEU A 134 8.71 10.02 -3.94
N GLU A 135 8.32 11.27 -3.72
CA GLU A 135 8.76 12.08 -2.58
C GLU A 135 8.33 11.43 -1.24
N ALA A 136 7.07 11.01 -1.14
CA ALA A 136 6.55 10.32 0.04
C ALA A 136 7.30 9.01 0.30
N MET A 137 7.63 8.24 -0.76
CA MET A 137 8.44 7.02 -0.63
C MET A 137 9.84 7.35 -0.11
N LEU A 138 10.50 8.35 -0.71
CA LEU A 138 11.84 8.75 -0.31
C LEU A 138 11.89 9.18 1.16
N GLU A 139 10.91 9.95 1.62
CA GLU A 139 10.84 10.37 3.01
C GLU A 139 10.54 9.20 3.96
N HIS A 140 9.66 8.28 3.55
CA HIS A 140 9.39 7.05 4.30
C HIS A 140 10.66 6.20 4.51
N LEU A 141 11.48 6.05 3.47
CA LEU A 141 12.73 5.30 3.53
C LEU A 141 13.78 5.97 4.44
N LYS A 142 13.89 7.31 4.41
CA LYS A 142 14.77 8.06 5.34
C LYS A 142 14.38 7.84 6.80
N HIS A 143 13.10 7.89 7.11
CA HIS A 143 12.62 7.66 8.48
C HIS A 143 12.87 6.23 8.95
N ARG A 144 12.65 5.22 8.10
CA ARG A 144 12.98 3.82 8.42
C ARG A 144 14.47 3.61 8.70
N GLY A 145 15.34 4.24 7.92
CA GLY A 145 16.79 4.20 8.15
C GLY A 145 17.20 4.83 9.49
N ARG A 146 16.58 5.96 9.86
CA ARG A 146 16.83 6.64 11.15
C ARG A 146 16.41 5.80 12.35
N VAL A 147 15.23 5.18 12.30
CA VAL A 147 14.72 4.34 13.41
C VAL A 147 15.63 3.13 13.63
N ARG A 148 16.06 2.45 12.55
CA ARG A 148 16.98 1.31 12.64
C ARG A 148 18.35 1.70 13.22
N ALA A 149 18.90 2.84 12.80
CA ALA A 149 20.16 3.36 13.34
C ALA A 149 20.08 3.73 14.84
N THR A 150 18.89 4.08 15.35
CA THR A 150 18.70 4.33 16.79
C THR A 150 18.48 3.06 17.61
N SER A 151 17.86 2.02 17.04
CA SER A 151 17.65 0.73 17.73
C SER A 151 18.91 -0.13 17.79
N ASP A 152 19.83 0.03 16.84
CA ASP A 152 21.08 -0.74 16.75
C ASP A 152 22.24 -0.13 17.57
N ARG A 153 21.99 0.90 18.39
CA ARG A 153 23.01 1.42 19.33
C ARG A 153 23.24 0.38 20.44
N PRO A 154 24.49 -0.06 20.69
CA PRO A 154 24.77 -0.93 21.83
C PRO A 154 24.31 -0.24 23.11
N GLY A 155 23.52 -0.96 23.92
CA GLY A 155 23.01 -0.48 25.19
C GLY A 155 24.12 0.16 26.01
N HIS A 156 23.87 1.37 26.50
CA HIS A 156 24.81 2.08 27.35
C HIS A 156 25.11 1.24 28.60
N PRO A 157 26.39 0.95 28.95
CA PRO A 157 26.72 0.23 30.16
C PRO A 157 26.60 1.19 31.35
N ALA A 158 25.37 1.43 31.79
CA ALA A 158 25.09 2.20 33.01
C ALA A 158 23.90 1.58 33.76
N ASP A 159 23.99 0.28 34.06
CA ASP A 159 23.34 -0.29 35.24
C ASP A 159 24.09 -1.53 35.72
N ALA A 160 25.37 -1.34 36.06
CA ALA A 160 26.14 -2.29 36.84
C ALA A 160 26.31 -1.69 38.23
N GLY A 161 25.38 -1.97 39.14
CA GLY A 161 25.61 -1.75 40.56
C GLY A 161 24.38 -1.38 41.36
N ARG A 162 23.61 -2.39 41.78
CA ARG A 162 23.17 -2.58 43.18
C ARG A 162 22.46 -3.93 43.28
N GLY A 163 23.22 -4.94 43.68
CA GLY A 163 22.62 -6.07 44.38
C GLY A 163 22.20 -5.59 45.76
N ASP A 164 20.97 -5.90 46.15
CA ASP A 164 20.78 -6.49 47.46
C ASP A 164 19.52 -7.36 47.49
N GLY A 165 19.67 -8.54 48.08
CA GLY A 165 18.74 -9.64 47.96
C GLY A 165 17.44 -9.46 48.75
N ARG A 166 16.43 -10.25 48.35
CA ARG A 166 15.52 -10.92 49.29
C ARG A 166 14.81 -12.08 48.61
N GLN A 167 14.83 -13.20 49.33
CA GLN A 167 14.28 -14.50 48.97
C GLN A 167 12.74 -14.52 49.07
N ALA A 168 12.17 -15.41 48.25
CA ALA A 168 11.06 -16.33 48.50
C ALA A 168 9.69 -15.80 49.00
N SER A 169 8.64 -16.17 48.26
CA SER A 169 7.61 -17.17 48.65
C SER A 169 6.19 -16.83 48.19
N GLY A 170 5.39 -17.87 47.90
CA GLY A 170 3.92 -17.82 47.84
C GLY A 170 3.34 -17.73 46.42
N ALA A 171 3.00 -18.81 45.73
CA ALA A 171 1.81 -19.66 45.90
C ALA A 171 0.49 -19.04 45.37
N ALA A 172 0.00 -19.69 44.31
CA ALA A 172 -1.39 -20.13 44.11
C ALA A 172 -2.51 -19.14 43.69
N ALA A 173 -3.43 -19.73 42.91
CA ALA A 173 -4.82 -19.35 42.63
C ALA A 173 -5.05 -18.28 41.53
N ALA A 174 -6.00 -18.41 40.62
CA ALA A 174 -6.92 -19.49 40.28
C ALA A 174 -7.52 -19.20 38.89
N LYS A 175 -7.84 -20.28 38.18
CA LYS A 175 -8.72 -20.31 37.00
C LYS A 175 -10.04 -19.57 37.30
N ARG A 176 -10.51 -18.71 36.38
CA ARG A 176 -11.93 -18.43 36.22
C ARG A 176 -12.36 -18.55 34.76
N THR A 177 -13.11 -19.62 34.59
CA THR A 177 -13.94 -20.13 33.52
C THR A 177 -14.78 -19.09 32.75
N MET A 178 -14.78 -19.29 31.44
CA MET A 178 -15.79 -18.93 30.45
C MET A 178 -17.24 -19.05 30.96
N ALA A 179 -18.08 -18.04 30.74
CA ALA A 179 -19.49 -18.21 30.38
C ALA A 179 -20.16 -16.84 30.14
N SER A 180 -21.11 -16.84 29.19
CA SER A 180 -22.10 -15.82 28.86
C SER A 180 -21.68 -14.73 27.86
N GLY A 181 -22.27 -14.81 26.66
CA GLY A 181 -22.05 -13.86 25.57
C GLY A 181 -22.54 -14.33 24.20
N VAL A 182 -22.94 -15.60 24.05
CA VAL A 182 -23.68 -16.08 22.88
C VAL A 182 -25.17 -15.78 23.07
N ALA A 183 -25.57 -14.53 22.84
CA ALA A 183 -26.97 -14.15 22.65
C ALA A 183 -27.09 -12.69 22.20
N ARG A 184 -26.68 -12.36 20.97
CA ARG A 184 -27.13 -11.15 20.25
C ARG A 184 -26.72 -11.20 18.76
N LYS A 185 -27.10 -12.28 18.07
CA LYS A 185 -27.01 -12.36 16.61
C LYS A 185 -28.15 -13.20 16.02
N SER A 186 -29.39 -12.76 16.21
CA SER A 186 -30.57 -13.38 15.56
C SER A 186 -31.86 -12.55 15.62
N ARG A 187 -31.78 -11.20 15.63
CA ARG A 187 -32.94 -10.31 15.38
C ARG A 187 -32.51 -9.03 14.69
N ARG A 188 -32.18 -9.11 13.40
CA ARG A 188 -32.22 -7.97 12.46
C ARG A 188 -32.12 -8.40 10.99
N LEU A 189 -32.63 -9.58 10.68
CA LEU A 189 -32.85 -10.08 9.31
C LEU A 189 -34.25 -10.69 9.33
N GLY A 190 -35.26 -9.90 8.98
CA GLY A 190 -36.65 -10.37 9.03
C GLY A 190 -37.76 -9.35 8.83
N SER A 191 -37.49 -8.09 8.47
CA SER A 191 -38.58 -7.10 8.28
C SER A 191 -38.49 -6.17 7.07
N GLU A 192 -37.65 -6.46 6.07
CA GLU A 192 -37.61 -5.64 4.83
C GLU A 192 -37.91 -6.41 3.53
N ALA A 193 -38.24 -7.71 3.61
CA ALA A 193 -38.52 -8.54 2.43
C ALA A 193 -40.01 -8.71 2.07
N ALA A 194 -40.92 -7.90 2.63
CA ALA A 194 -42.36 -8.11 2.44
C ALA A 194 -43.15 -6.83 2.19
N ARG A 195 -42.68 -5.93 1.31
CA ARG A 195 -43.51 -4.86 0.72
C ARG A 195 -42.96 -4.45 -0.65
N ARG A 196 -43.22 -5.22 -1.71
CA ARG A 196 -43.16 -4.74 -3.11
C ARG A 196 -43.67 -5.77 -4.13
N GLU A 197 -44.86 -6.34 -3.92
CA GLU A 197 -45.63 -6.95 -5.01
C GLU A 197 -47.12 -6.69 -4.80
N ALA A 198 -47.68 -5.79 -5.61
CA ALA A 198 -49.10 -5.75 -6.00
C ALA A 198 -49.22 -5.02 -7.35
N PRO A 199 -50.18 -5.41 -8.21
CA PRO A 199 -50.01 -5.40 -9.66
C PRO A 199 -50.51 -4.11 -10.34
N ARG A 200 -50.04 -3.90 -11.58
CA ARG A 200 -50.56 -2.91 -12.52
C ARG A 200 -51.94 -3.35 -13.03
N ALA A 201 -52.90 -2.44 -12.97
CA ALA A 201 -54.15 -2.48 -13.74
C ALA A 201 -54.49 -1.05 -14.18
N GLY A 202 -54.80 -0.87 -15.47
CA GLY A 202 -55.17 0.41 -16.08
C GLY A 202 -54.15 0.91 -17.08
#